data_AF-A0A6V7Q579-F1
#
_entry.id   AF-A0A6V7Q579-F1
#
_cell.length_a   1.000
_cell.length_b   1.000
_cell.length_c   1.000
_cell.angle_alpha   90.00
_cell.angle_beta   90.00
_cell.angle_gamma   90.00
#
_symmetry.space_group_name_H-M   'P 1'
#
loop_
_entity.id
_entity.type
_entity.pdbx_description
1 polymer ?
#
loop_
_entity_poly.entity_id
_entity_poly.type
_entity_poly.pdbx_seq_one_letter_code
_entity_poly.pdbx_strand_id
1 'polypeptide(L)'
;MNRIGKGNWSRGYIKITGGEKICIGGQQLEVISAPGHTDGHLALLHISTNSLIVGDHCVGQGSALLDFTAGGDMKDYFNTTYKFLDTSPHVLIPMHGRINLWPKRMLCGYLKHRRDREASILKVIEDGAETLSDIIAKSYGDIDIKLWIPASSNVRLHVDHLAYQQKLPKDFSMKKFRASCTFHFAFQFIWRYMKTKMSATMLVAVGVAGLAIACAMRKKFNA
;
A
#
# COMPACT_ATOMS: atom_id res chain seq x y z
N MET A 1 3.92 -33.93 3.46
CA MET A 1 3.25 -33.03 2.49
C MET A 1 4.25 -31.94 2.10
N ASN A 2 4.77 -31.96 0.88
CA ASN A 2 5.78 -30.98 0.45
C ASN A 2 5.12 -29.63 0.16
N ARG A 3 5.67 -28.55 0.73
CA ARG A 3 5.27 -27.16 0.45
C ARG A 3 5.46 -26.89 -1.05
N ILE A 4 4.48 -26.23 -1.68
CA ILE A 4 4.52 -25.84 -3.09
C ILE A 4 5.73 -24.90 -3.31
N GLY A 5 6.57 -25.21 -4.30
CA GLY A 5 7.80 -24.48 -4.62
C GLY A 5 7.82 -23.94 -6.05
N LYS A 6 8.62 -22.88 -6.27
CA LYS A 6 8.81 -22.22 -7.57
C LYS A 6 9.42 -23.21 -8.58
N GLY A 7 8.75 -23.44 -9.71
CA GLY A 7 9.17 -24.40 -10.75
C GLY A 7 8.35 -25.69 -10.82
N ASN A 8 7.49 -25.96 -9.83
CA ASN A 8 6.54 -27.08 -9.86
C ASN A 8 5.19 -26.75 -10.54
N TRP A 9 5.13 -25.62 -11.25
CA TRP A 9 3.94 -25.18 -11.97
C TRP A 9 4.01 -25.65 -13.41
N SER A 10 3.26 -26.70 -13.75
CA SER A 10 2.95 -27.00 -15.15
C SER A 10 1.51 -27.48 -15.28
N ARG A 11 0.54 -26.62 -14.96
CA ARG A 11 -0.87 -26.92 -15.26
C ARG A 11 -1.58 -25.64 -15.70
N GLY A 12 -2.26 -25.72 -16.84
CA GLY A 12 -3.18 -24.68 -17.28
C GLY A 12 -4.09 -24.26 -16.13
N TYR A 13 -4.41 -22.97 -16.10
CA TYR A 13 -5.36 -22.42 -15.14
C TYR A 13 -6.69 -22.18 -15.87
N ILE A 14 -7.78 -22.30 -15.12
CA ILE A 14 -9.07 -21.79 -15.58
C ILE A 14 -9.16 -20.36 -15.07
N LYS A 15 -9.23 -19.40 -15.99
CA LYS A 15 -9.45 -18.00 -15.63
C LYS A 15 -10.85 -17.86 -15.05
N ILE A 16 -10.94 -17.20 -13.90
CA ILE A 16 -12.19 -16.80 -13.26
C ILE A 16 -12.21 -15.27 -13.12
N THR A 17 -13.40 -14.69 -13.11
CA THR A 17 -13.64 -13.25 -13.21
C THR A 17 -14.62 -12.72 -12.17
N GLY A 18 -15.32 -13.59 -11.43
CA GLY A 18 -16.35 -13.26 -10.45
C GLY A 18 -17.72 -13.78 -10.88
N GLY A 19 -18.51 -14.24 -9.91
CA GLY A 19 -19.84 -14.84 -10.07
C GLY A 19 -19.81 -16.34 -10.32
N GLU A 20 -18.64 -16.93 -10.63
CA GLU A 20 -18.54 -18.38 -10.80
C GLU A 20 -18.81 -19.12 -9.49
N LYS A 21 -19.43 -20.29 -9.58
CA LYS A 21 -19.71 -21.17 -8.44
C LYS A 21 -18.80 -22.39 -8.48
N ILE A 22 -18.07 -22.59 -7.40
CA ILE A 22 -17.15 -23.72 -7.20
C ILE A 22 -17.80 -24.68 -6.21
N CYS A 23 -18.03 -25.92 -6.65
CA CYS A 23 -18.60 -26.98 -5.81
C CYS A 23 -17.48 -27.90 -5.28
N ILE A 24 -17.36 -28.03 -3.96
CA ILE A 24 -16.36 -28.87 -3.30
C ILE A 24 -17.03 -29.66 -2.18
N GLY A 25 -17.03 -31.00 -2.27
CA GLY A 25 -17.60 -31.85 -1.21
C GLY A 25 -19.06 -31.54 -0.87
N GLY A 26 -19.87 -31.19 -1.88
CA GLY A 26 -21.27 -30.78 -1.68
C GLY A 26 -21.49 -29.36 -1.16
N GLN A 27 -20.41 -28.62 -0.85
CA GLN A 27 -20.47 -27.21 -0.50
C GLN A 27 -20.32 -26.33 -1.75
N GLN A 28 -20.93 -25.14 -1.74
CA GLN A 28 -20.87 -24.18 -2.83
C GLN A 28 -20.19 -22.89 -2.37
N LEU A 29 -19.14 -22.50 -3.10
CA LEU A 29 -18.43 -21.24 -2.95
C LEU A 29 -18.69 -20.38 -4.18
N GLU A 30 -19.19 -19.16 -3.99
CA GLU A 30 -19.28 -18.17 -5.06
C GLU A 30 -18.02 -17.30 -5.06
N VAL A 31 -17.40 -17.16 -6.23
CA VAL A 31 -16.25 -16.30 -6.45
C VAL A 31 -16.73 -14.86 -6.52
N ILE A 32 -16.14 -13.99 -5.70
CA ILE A 32 -16.41 -12.56 -5.72
C ILE A 32 -15.15 -11.84 -6.20
N SER A 33 -15.23 -11.18 -7.36
CA SER A 33 -14.19 -10.22 -7.75
C SER A 33 -14.11 -9.10 -6.72
N ALA A 34 -12.90 -8.89 -6.20
CA ALA A 34 -12.60 -8.08 -5.03
C ALA A 34 -11.30 -7.26 -5.21
N PRO A 35 -11.15 -6.50 -6.32
CA PRO A 35 -9.93 -5.74 -6.57
C PRO A 35 -9.69 -4.69 -5.48
N GLY A 36 -8.42 -4.32 -5.32
CA GLY A 36 -8.00 -3.25 -4.42
C GLY A 36 -6.71 -3.61 -3.69
N HIS A 37 -6.64 -4.80 -3.08
CA HIS A 37 -5.37 -5.37 -2.59
C HIS A 37 -4.38 -5.58 -3.73
N THR A 38 -4.87 -6.22 -4.78
CA THR A 38 -4.29 -6.36 -6.13
C THR A 38 -5.42 -6.22 -7.15
N ASP A 39 -5.10 -6.08 -8.43
CA ASP A 39 -6.11 -6.01 -9.51
C ASP A 39 -6.88 -7.33 -9.73
N GLY A 40 -6.22 -8.46 -9.47
CA GLY A 40 -6.78 -9.81 -9.61
C GLY A 40 -7.25 -10.44 -8.30
N HIS A 41 -7.43 -9.66 -7.22
CA HIS A 41 -7.86 -10.22 -5.93
C HIS A 41 -9.31 -10.74 -6.00
N LEU A 42 -9.52 -11.90 -5.37
CA LEU A 42 -10.81 -12.58 -5.29
C LEU A 42 -11.13 -12.93 -3.84
N ALA A 43 -12.41 -12.84 -3.49
CA ALA A 43 -12.99 -13.40 -2.27
C ALA A 43 -13.89 -14.59 -2.61
N LEU A 44 -14.20 -15.42 -1.61
CA LEU A 44 -15.09 -16.57 -1.77
C LEU A 44 -16.22 -16.50 -0.74
N LEU A 45 -17.46 -16.46 -1.21
CA LEU A 45 -18.64 -16.52 -0.36
C LEU A 45 -19.11 -17.96 -0.25
N HIS A 46 -19.13 -18.48 0.97
CA HIS A 46 -19.75 -19.77 1.25
C HIS A 46 -21.26 -19.61 1.39
N ILE A 47 -22.00 -20.14 0.41
CA ILE A 47 -23.43 -19.87 0.23
C ILE A 47 -24.27 -20.36 1.42
N SER A 48 -24.00 -21.56 1.93
CA SER A 48 -24.84 -22.18 2.97
C SER A 48 -24.70 -21.49 4.34
N THR A 49 -23.52 -20.98 4.68
CA THR A 49 -23.26 -20.33 5.98
C THR A 49 -23.24 -18.80 5.89
N ASN A 50 -23.26 -18.23 4.69
CA ASN A 50 -23.02 -16.81 4.42
C ASN A 50 -21.69 -16.32 5.05
N SER A 51 -20.65 -17.15 4.98
CA SER A 51 -19.30 -16.81 5.45
C SER A 51 -18.44 -16.34 4.29
N LEU A 52 -17.73 -15.22 4.46
CA LEU A 52 -16.92 -14.63 3.40
C LEU A 52 -15.43 -14.80 3.69
N ILE A 53 -14.74 -15.54 2.82
CA ILE A 53 -13.29 -15.65 2.81
C ILE A 53 -12.74 -14.45 2.03
N VAL A 54 -12.14 -13.49 2.73
CA VAL A 54 -11.72 -12.19 2.17
C VAL A 54 -10.25 -12.14 1.77
N GLY A 55 -9.49 -13.21 1.99
CA GLY A 55 -8.06 -13.24 1.68
C GLY A 55 -7.32 -12.10 2.38
N ASP A 56 -6.47 -11.39 1.63
CA ASP A 56 -5.70 -10.24 2.12
C ASP A 56 -6.42 -8.87 2.03
N HIS A 57 -7.70 -8.84 1.67
CA HIS A 57 -8.47 -7.58 1.64
C HIS A 57 -8.63 -6.98 3.06
N CYS A 58 -8.80 -7.85 4.05
CA CYS A 58 -8.76 -7.51 5.48
C CYS A 58 -7.88 -8.52 6.22
N VAL A 59 -7.29 -8.10 7.33
CA VAL A 59 -6.52 -8.96 8.23
C VAL A 59 -7.08 -8.87 9.65
N GLY A 60 -6.93 -9.93 10.45
CA GLY A 60 -7.50 -10.00 11.79
C GLY A 60 -6.87 -9.03 12.79
N GLN A 61 -5.66 -8.54 12.52
CA GLN A 61 -4.97 -7.54 13.34
C GLN A 61 -4.12 -6.61 12.45
N GLY A 62 -4.18 -5.31 12.73
CA GLY A 62 -3.47 -4.29 11.96
C GLY A 62 -4.27 -3.85 10.72
N SER A 63 -3.56 -3.47 9.66
CA SER A 63 -4.15 -3.06 8.38
C SER A 63 -3.56 -3.88 7.25
N ALA A 64 -4.38 -4.24 6.27
CA ALA A 64 -3.93 -4.87 5.04
C ALA A 64 -2.99 -3.93 4.27
N LEU A 65 -1.95 -4.47 3.66
CA LEU A 65 -1.16 -3.74 2.67
C LEU A 65 -1.86 -3.85 1.31
N LEU A 66 -1.83 -2.80 0.50
CA LEU A 66 -2.27 -2.86 -0.89
C LEU A 66 -1.02 -2.74 -1.75
N ASP A 67 -0.85 -3.63 -2.73
CA ASP A 67 0.35 -3.71 -3.53
C ASP A 67 0.19 -2.88 -4.80
N PHE A 68 0.72 -1.66 -4.79
CA PHE A 68 0.74 -0.78 -5.95
C PHE A 68 1.40 -1.43 -7.18
N THR A 69 2.38 -2.32 -7.00
CA THR A 69 3.08 -2.97 -8.12
C THR A 69 2.30 -4.11 -8.75
N ALA A 70 1.30 -4.64 -8.04
CA ALA A 70 0.38 -5.68 -8.50
C ALA A 70 -1.03 -5.13 -8.76
N GLY A 71 -1.13 -3.85 -9.14
CA GLY A 71 -2.40 -3.22 -9.52
C GLY A 71 -3.33 -2.91 -8.34
N GLY A 72 -2.81 -2.88 -7.11
CA GLY A 72 -3.57 -2.40 -5.95
C GLY A 72 -4.07 -0.97 -6.19
N ASP A 73 -5.30 -0.70 -5.76
CA ASP A 73 -5.99 0.56 -6.00
C ASP A 73 -6.94 0.86 -4.83
N MET A 74 -6.90 2.10 -4.32
CA MET A 74 -7.69 2.47 -3.15
C MET A 74 -9.18 2.66 -3.49
N LYS A 75 -9.52 3.15 -4.68
CA LYS A 75 -10.92 3.30 -5.11
C LYS A 75 -11.57 1.92 -5.21
N ASP A 76 -10.90 0.96 -5.84
CA ASP A 76 -11.38 -0.41 -5.93
C ASP A 76 -11.45 -1.06 -4.56
N TYR A 77 -10.49 -0.81 -3.67
CA TYR A 77 -10.56 -1.26 -2.28
C TYR A 77 -11.81 -0.75 -1.55
N PHE A 78 -12.15 0.54 -1.69
CA PHE A 78 -13.37 1.12 -1.12
C PHE A 78 -14.62 0.44 -1.70
N ASN A 79 -14.69 0.30 -3.03
CA ASN A 79 -15.83 -0.32 -3.73
C ASN A 79 -16.03 -1.78 -3.31
N THR A 80 -14.94 -2.57 -3.29
CA THR A 80 -14.95 -3.95 -2.81
C THR A 80 -15.41 -4.04 -1.36
N THR A 81 -14.97 -3.12 -0.50
CA THR A 81 -15.39 -3.10 0.91
C THR A 81 -16.88 -2.79 1.05
N TYR A 82 -17.45 -1.88 0.24
CA TYR A 82 -18.89 -1.65 0.22
C TYR A 82 -19.67 -2.86 -0.28
N LYS A 83 -19.19 -3.51 -1.34
CA LYS A 83 -19.78 -4.76 -1.84
C LYS A 83 -19.83 -5.85 -0.76
N PHE A 84 -18.77 -5.98 0.04
CA PHE A 84 -18.76 -6.91 1.18
C PHE A 84 -19.73 -6.50 2.30
N LEU A 85 -19.92 -5.20 2.53
CA LEU A 85 -20.95 -4.72 3.45
C LEU A 85 -22.35 -5.06 2.94
N ASP A 86 -22.61 -4.89 1.65
CA ASP A 86 -23.90 -5.19 1.03
C ASP A 86 -24.21 -6.69 1.05
N THR A 87 -23.19 -7.54 0.88
CA THR A 87 -23.31 -9.01 1.03
C THR A 87 -23.73 -9.41 2.44
N SER A 88 -23.50 -8.55 3.45
CA SER A 88 -23.87 -8.78 4.84
C SER A 88 -23.45 -10.17 5.37
N PRO A 89 -22.17 -10.57 5.22
CA PRO A 89 -21.73 -11.89 5.65
C PRO A 89 -21.85 -12.04 7.16
N HIS A 90 -22.09 -13.27 7.62
CA HIS A 90 -22.15 -13.59 9.05
C HIS A 90 -20.76 -13.65 9.69
N VAL A 91 -19.74 -14.02 8.90
CA VAL A 91 -18.36 -14.21 9.34
C VAL A 91 -17.39 -13.75 8.25
N LEU A 92 -16.29 -13.07 8.64
CA LEU A 92 -15.15 -12.82 7.75
C LEU A 92 -13.98 -13.75 8.11
N ILE A 93 -13.42 -14.37 7.09
CA ILE A 93 -12.27 -15.27 7.21
C ILE A 93 -11.10 -14.63 6.44
N PRO A 94 -10.22 -13.88 7.13
CA PRO A 94 -9.03 -13.30 6.51
C PRO A 94 -7.95 -14.35 6.28
N MET A 95 -7.01 -14.08 5.37
CA MET A 95 -5.80 -14.91 5.18
C MET A 95 -4.87 -14.85 6.40
N HIS A 96 -4.85 -13.71 7.10
CA HIS A 96 -4.00 -13.48 8.26
C HIS A 96 -4.82 -13.06 9.49
N GLY A 97 -4.44 -13.60 10.65
CA GLY A 97 -5.11 -13.32 11.92
C GLY A 97 -6.31 -14.23 12.19
N ARG A 98 -7.13 -13.87 13.17
CA ARG A 98 -8.29 -14.66 13.59
C ARG A 98 -9.51 -14.36 12.73
N ILE A 99 -10.41 -15.35 12.65
CA ILE A 99 -11.76 -15.20 12.11
C ILE A 99 -12.49 -14.07 12.85
N ASN A 100 -13.25 -13.26 12.11
CA ASN A 100 -14.01 -12.15 12.66
C ASN A 100 -15.52 -12.44 12.64
N LEU A 101 -16.15 -12.39 13.82
CA LEU A 101 -17.59 -12.62 14.02
C LEU A 101 -18.41 -11.33 14.04
N TRP A 102 -17.81 -10.17 13.72
CA TRP A 102 -18.50 -8.89 13.57
C TRP A 102 -18.14 -8.21 12.23
N PRO A 103 -18.50 -8.80 11.08
CA PRO A 103 -18.04 -8.37 9.76
C PRO A 103 -18.27 -6.88 9.48
N LYS A 104 -19.47 -6.38 9.74
CA LYS A 104 -19.82 -4.97 9.56
C LYS A 104 -18.88 -4.05 10.34
N ARG A 105 -18.58 -4.39 11.60
CA ARG A 105 -17.68 -3.59 12.46
C ARG A 105 -16.27 -3.58 11.89
N MET A 106 -15.76 -4.73 11.44
CA MET A 106 -14.43 -4.83 10.84
C MET A 106 -14.34 -4.01 9.55
N LEU A 107 -15.27 -4.22 8.60
CA LEU A 107 -15.27 -3.53 7.30
C LEU A 107 -15.43 -2.01 7.46
N CYS A 108 -16.37 -1.55 8.30
CA CYS A 108 -16.50 -0.12 8.60
C CYS A 108 -15.24 0.44 9.29
N GLY A 109 -14.59 -0.34 10.15
CA GLY A 109 -13.31 0.03 10.76
C GLY A 109 -12.21 0.24 9.71
N TYR A 110 -12.10 -0.65 8.73
CA TYR A 110 -11.17 -0.50 7.60
C TYR A 110 -11.48 0.74 6.76
N LEU A 111 -12.74 0.97 6.39
CA LEU A 111 -13.16 2.17 5.67
C LEU A 111 -12.79 3.46 6.43
N LYS A 112 -13.06 3.48 7.74
CA LYS A 112 -12.70 4.61 8.59
C LYS A 112 -11.19 4.82 8.62
N HIS A 113 -10.42 3.76 8.85
CA HIS A 113 -8.96 3.83 8.91
C HIS A 113 -8.35 4.41 7.63
N ARG A 114 -8.85 3.98 6.46
CA ARG A 114 -8.41 4.53 5.16
C ARG A 114 -8.74 6.00 5.00
N ARG A 115 -9.96 6.42 5.37
CA ARG A 115 -10.37 7.84 5.33
C ARG A 115 -9.54 8.69 6.29
N ASP A 116 -9.28 8.21 7.49
CA ASP A 116 -8.44 8.91 8.46
C ASP A 116 -7.01 9.09 7.92
N ARG A 117 -6.48 8.08 7.23
CA ARG A 117 -5.18 8.17 6.56
C ARG A 117 -5.18 9.16 5.40
N GLU A 118 -6.24 9.20 4.59
CA GLU A 118 -6.39 10.21 3.53
C GLU A 118 -6.41 11.62 4.09
N ALA A 119 -7.18 11.85 5.16
CA ALA A 119 -7.24 13.15 5.82
C ALA A 119 -5.86 13.58 6.35
N SER A 120 -5.11 12.64 6.95
CA SER A 120 -3.75 12.91 7.43
C SER A 120 -2.77 13.24 6.29
N ILE A 121 -2.83 12.51 5.18
CA ILE A 121 -1.99 12.76 3.99
C ILE A 121 -2.36 14.09 3.33
N LEU A 122 -3.66 14.36 3.17
CA LEU A 122 -4.14 15.60 2.58
C LEU A 122 -3.67 16.81 3.38
N LYS A 123 -3.79 16.77 4.72
CA LYS A 123 -3.30 17.84 5.58
C LYS A 123 -1.80 18.11 5.38
N VAL A 124 -1.00 17.06 5.29
CA VAL A 124 0.45 17.17 5.05
C VAL A 124 0.76 17.82 3.69
N ILE A 125 -0.05 17.56 2.68
CA ILE A 125 0.04 18.18 1.35
C ILE A 125 -0.38 19.66 1.41
N GLU A 126 -1.48 19.97 2.10
CA GLU A 126 -1.93 21.35 2.34
C GLU A 126 -0.88 22.18 3.09
N ASP A 127 -0.12 21.55 3.99
CA ASP A 127 1.05 22.11 4.68
C ASP A 127 2.33 22.15 3.79
N GLY A 128 2.17 22.08 2.46
CA GLY A 128 3.22 22.30 1.47
C GLY A 128 4.09 21.08 1.12
N ALA A 129 3.69 19.84 1.48
CA ALA A 129 4.42 18.66 1.00
C ALA A 129 4.10 18.36 -0.47
N GLU A 130 5.14 18.26 -1.31
CA GLU A 130 4.97 18.08 -2.76
C GLU A 130 5.47 16.72 -3.28
N THR A 131 6.36 16.05 -2.53
CA THR A 131 6.97 14.78 -2.95
C THR A 131 6.60 13.61 -2.04
N LEU A 132 6.76 12.39 -2.56
CA LEU A 132 6.54 11.16 -1.80
C LEU A 132 7.40 11.12 -0.52
N SER A 133 8.67 11.54 -0.60
CA SER A 133 9.57 11.60 0.54
C SER A 133 9.16 12.63 1.60
N ASP A 134 8.56 13.76 1.19
CA ASP A 134 8.07 14.79 2.12
C ASP A 134 6.87 14.25 2.89
N ILE A 135 5.92 13.67 2.16
CA ILE A 135 4.70 13.10 2.75
C ILE A 135 5.07 11.94 3.69
N ILE A 136 5.95 11.03 3.28
CA ILE A 136 6.37 9.93 4.16
C ILE A 136 7.06 10.47 5.40
N ALA A 137 7.99 11.42 5.28
CA ALA A 137 8.70 11.96 6.44
C ALA A 137 7.78 12.68 7.43
N LYS A 138 6.75 13.39 6.93
CA LYS A 138 5.79 14.09 7.79
C LYS A 138 4.72 13.14 8.37
N SER A 139 4.24 12.15 7.60
CA SER A 139 3.17 11.24 8.03
C SER A 139 3.66 9.99 8.79
N TYR A 140 4.91 9.59 8.58
CA TYR A 140 5.51 8.35 9.14
C TYR A 140 6.89 8.63 9.78
N GLY A 141 7.16 9.88 10.18
CA GLY A 141 8.44 10.28 10.78
C GLY A 141 8.77 9.55 12.08
N ASP A 142 7.74 9.14 12.83
CA ASP A 142 7.88 8.52 14.15
C ASP A 142 8.01 6.98 14.10
N ILE A 143 7.98 6.37 12.92
CA ILE A 143 8.12 4.91 12.77
C ILE A 143 9.49 4.53 12.20
N ASP A 144 9.92 3.28 12.46
CA ASP A 144 11.17 2.74 11.92
C ASP A 144 11.23 2.97 10.40
N ILE A 145 12.31 3.59 9.96
CA ILE A 145 12.59 3.89 8.56
C ILE A 145 12.44 2.66 7.66
N LYS A 146 12.69 1.43 8.14
CA LYS A 146 12.47 0.20 7.35
C LYS A 146 11.02 0.06 6.87
N LEU A 147 10.06 0.62 7.60
CA LEU A 147 8.64 0.62 7.25
C LEU A 147 8.27 1.72 6.26
N TRP A 148 9.20 2.58 5.85
CA TRP A 148 8.92 3.62 4.86
C TRP A 148 8.71 3.05 3.46
N ILE A 149 9.31 1.90 3.14
CA ILE A 149 9.06 1.20 1.87
C ILE A 149 7.59 0.79 1.76
N PRO A 150 6.99 0.02 2.69
CA PRO A 150 5.55 -0.28 2.63
C PRO A 150 4.68 0.98 2.79
N ALA A 151 5.11 1.97 3.60
CA ALA A 151 4.40 3.25 3.70
C ALA A 151 4.35 3.99 2.36
N SER A 152 5.38 3.86 1.52
CA SER A 152 5.44 4.51 0.21
C SER A 152 4.37 4.00 -0.75
N SER A 153 4.12 2.69 -0.78
CA SER A 153 2.99 2.09 -1.53
C SER A 153 1.68 2.68 -1.03
N ASN A 154 1.50 2.71 0.29
CA ASN A 154 0.28 3.20 0.91
C ASN A 154 0.02 4.69 0.63
N VAL A 155 1.04 5.55 0.70
CA VAL A 155 0.92 6.98 0.37
C VAL A 155 0.51 7.18 -1.08
N ARG A 156 1.15 6.47 -2.02
CA ARG A 156 0.84 6.58 -3.45
C ARG A 156 -0.63 6.27 -3.74
N LEU A 157 -1.12 5.16 -3.21
CA LEU A 157 -2.52 4.73 -3.37
C LEU A 157 -3.51 5.78 -2.84
N HIS A 158 -3.23 6.36 -1.67
CA HIS A 158 -4.09 7.40 -1.11
C HIS A 158 -4.03 8.71 -1.90
N VAL A 159 -2.84 9.14 -2.36
CA VAL A 159 -2.71 10.35 -3.18
C VAL A 159 -3.41 10.19 -4.53
N ASP A 160 -3.26 9.04 -5.20
CA ASP A 160 -3.97 8.77 -6.45
C ASP A 160 -5.50 8.76 -6.25
N HIS A 161 -6.00 8.23 -5.12
CA HIS A 161 -7.44 8.27 -4.82
C HIS A 161 -7.95 9.67 -4.46
N LEU A 162 -7.18 10.45 -3.70
CA LEU A 162 -7.49 11.87 -3.47
C LEU A 162 -7.52 12.67 -4.77
N ALA A 163 -6.61 12.37 -5.70
CA ALA A 163 -6.59 12.98 -7.04
C ALA A 163 -7.85 12.58 -7.83
N TYR A 164 -8.23 11.31 -7.82
CA TYR A 164 -9.45 10.80 -8.45
C TYR A 164 -10.71 11.50 -7.90
N GLN A 165 -10.76 11.71 -6.59
CA GLN A 165 -11.85 12.44 -5.92
C GLN A 165 -11.79 13.96 -6.10
N GLN A 166 -10.79 14.50 -6.80
CA GLN A 166 -10.54 15.94 -6.96
C GLN A 166 -10.41 16.70 -5.63
N LYS A 167 -9.81 16.06 -4.62
CA LYS A 167 -9.63 16.64 -3.27
C LYS A 167 -8.26 17.26 -3.03
N LEU A 168 -7.31 17.04 -3.92
CA LEU A 168 -5.98 17.64 -3.79
C LEU A 168 -6.03 19.16 -4.04
N PRO A 169 -5.16 19.96 -3.40
CA PRO A 169 -5.03 21.38 -3.70
C PRO A 169 -4.77 21.65 -5.18
N LYS A 170 -5.30 22.76 -5.72
CA LYS A 170 -5.23 23.06 -7.16
C LYS A 170 -3.80 23.24 -7.69
N ASP A 171 -2.90 23.69 -6.83
CA ASP A 171 -1.47 23.90 -7.08
C ASP A 171 -0.64 22.63 -6.88
N PHE A 172 -1.22 21.56 -6.31
CA PHE A 172 -0.52 20.29 -6.14
C PHE A 172 -0.27 19.60 -7.49
N SER A 173 1.01 19.46 -7.85
CA SER A 173 1.41 18.84 -9.12
C SER A 173 1.51 17.32 -9.01
N MET A 174 0.49 16.59 -9.50
CA MET A 174 0.53 15.13 -9.63
C MET A 174 1.71 14.64 -10.49
N LYS A 175 2.14 15.42 -11.49
CA LYS A 175 3.31 15.10 -12.32
C LYS A 175 4.59 15.10 -11.48
N LYS A 176 4.79 16.13 -10.63
CA LYS A 176 5.93 16.24 -9.71
C LYS A 176 5.91 15.12 -8.67
N PHE A 177 4.75 14.86 -8.06
CA PHE A 177 4.58 13.77 -7.11
C PHE A 177 4.94 12.41 -7.72
N ARG A 178 4.37 12.06 -8.89
CA ARG A 178 4.66 10.79 -9.57
C ARG A 178 6.12 10.66 -9.99
N ALA A 179 6.75 11.73 -10.46
CA ALA A 179 8.18 11.73 -10.77
C ALA A 179 9.04 11.40 -9.53
N SER A 180 8.65 11.90 -8.35
CA SER A 180 9.33 11.61 -7.08
C SER A 180 9.19 10.15 -6.61
N CYS A 181 8.23 9.40 -7.14
CA CYS A 181 7.99 7.99 -6.78
C CYS A 181 8.97 6.99 -7.44
N THR A 182 9.82 7.46 -8.36
CA THR A 182 10.75 6.62 -9.12
C THR A 182 12.08 6.43 -8.38
N PHE A 183 13.19 6.13 -9.08
CA PHE A 183 14.53 5.93 -8.50
C PHE A 183 14.96 7.00 -7.47
N HIS A 184 14.39 8.21 -7.56
CA HIS A 184 14.59 9.29 -6.61
C HIS A 184 14.18 8.93 -5.18
N PHE A 185 13.08 8.18 -4.98
CA PHE A 185 12.66 7.72 -3.65
C PHE A 185 13.65 6.71 -3.08
N ALA A 186 14.07 5.71 -3.88
CA ALA A 186 15.02 4.71 -3.43
C ALA A 186 16.36 5.34 -3.00
N PHE A 187 16.85 6.33 -3.75
CA PHE A 187 18.05 7.07 -3.40
C PHE A 187 17.89 7.88 -2.11
N GLN A 188 16.82 8.68 -1.99
CA GLN A 188 16.56 9.46 -0.78
C GLN A 188 16.32 8.59 0.45
N PHE A 189 15.66 7.44 0.27
CA PHE A 189 15.46 6.43 1.30
C PHE A 189 16.80 5.87 1.78
N ILE A 190 17.66 5.41 0.86
CA ILE A 190 19.00 4.89 1.20
C ILE A 190 19.83 5.96 1.90
N TRP A 191 19.83 7.19 1.39
CA TRP A 191 20.54 8.30 2.01
C TRP A 191 20.06 8.59 3.45
N ARG A 192 18.74 8.64 3.68
CA ARG A 192 18.16 8.83 5.01
C ARG A 192 18.44 7.65 5.94
N TYR A 193 18.34 6.43 5.43
CA TYR A 193 18.67 5.21 6.17
C TYR A 193 20.15 5.15 6.56
N MET A 194 21.04 5.57 5.67
CA MET A 194 22.46 5.71 5.99
C MET A 194 22.69 6.80 7.03
N LYS A 195 22.03 7.96 6.92
CA LYS A 195 22.11 9.04 7.91
C LYS A 195 21.72 8.59 9.32
N THR A 196 20.69 7.77 9.49
CA THR A 196 20.30 7.26 10.82
C THR A 196 21.33 6.27 11.39
N LYS A 197 22.18 5.67 10.55
CA LYS A 197 23.26 4.75 10.93
C LYS A 197 24.63 5.41 11.07
N MET A 198 24.83 6.59 10.50
CA MET A 198 26.09 7.34 10.58
C MET A 198 26.17 8.10 11.91
N SER A 199 27.31 8.01 12.60
CA SER A 199 27.58 8.90 13.73
C SER A 199 27.70 10.35 13.23
N ALA A 200 27.48 11.31 14.13
CA ALA A 200 27.66 12.74 13.84
C ALA A 200 29.05 13.04 13.23
N THR A 201 30.10 12.33 13.68
CA THR A 201 31.46 12.47 13.16
C THR A 201 31.62 11.98 11.72
N MET A 202 30.97 10.88 11.33
CA MET A 202 30.99 10.43 9.93
C MET A 202 30.22 11.38 8.99
N LEU A 203 29.13 11.98 9.47
CA LEU A 203 28.35 12.95 8.70
C LEU A 203 29.14 14.23 8.39
N VAL A 204 29.89 14.74 9.36
CA VAL A 204 30.80 15.88 9.17
C VAL A 204 31.91 15.54 8.19
N ALA A 205 32.51 14.35 8.30
CA ALA A 205 33.59 13.92 7.40
C ALA A 205 33.15 13.84 5.92
N VAL A 206 31.96 13.29 5.64
CA VAL A 206 31.39 13.23 4.28
C VAL A 206 31.06 14.64 3.76
N GLY A 207 30.54 15.53 4.62
CA GLY A 207 30.29 16.92 4.27
C GLY A 207 31.55 17.70 3.90
N VAL A 208 32.62 17.55 4.70
CA VAL A 208 33.92 18.20 4.47
C VAL A 208 34.59 17.65 3.20
N ALA A 209 34.54 16.34 2.96
CA ALA A 209 35.07 15.72 1.74
C ALA A 209 34.34 16.22 0.47
N GLY A 210 33.01 16.34 0.52
CA GLY A 210 32.22 16.88 -0.58
C GLY A 210 32.56 18.34 -0.89
N LEU A 211 32.74 19.17 0.14
CA LEU A 211 33.18 20.57 0.01
C LEU A 211 34.61 20.67 -0.57
N ALA A 212 35.53 19.81 -0.14
CA ALA A 212 36.89 19.77 -0.65
C ALA A 212 36.94 19.39 -2.15
N ILE A 213 36.13 18.41 -2.57
CA ILE A 213 36.00 18.02 -3.98
C ILE A 213 35.40 19.16 -4.80
N ALA A 214 34.34 19.81 -4.32
CA ALA A 214 33.74 20.95 -5.01
C ALA A 214 34.71 22.14 -5.14
N CYS A 215 35.49 22.46 -4.10
CA CYS A 215 36.53 23.47 -4.14
C CYS A 215 37.67 23.11 -5.11
N ALA A 216 38.09 21.84 -5.14
CA ALA A 216 39.12 21.37 -6.07
C ALA A 216 38.66 21.46 -7.54
N MET A 217 37.40 21.11 -7.82
CA MET A 217 36.82 21.26 -9.15
C MET A 217 36.67 22.73 -9.55
N ARG A 218 36.29 23.62 -8.63
CA ARG A 218 36.19 25.07 -8.89
C ARG A 218 37.53 25.73 -9.19
N LYS A 219 38.62 25.27 -8.55
CA LYS A 219 40.00 25.71 -8.87
C LYS A 219 40.44 25.26 -10.26
N LYS A 220 40.02 24.07 -10.70
CA LYS A 220 40.39 23.49 -12.00
C LYS A 220 39.67 24.16 -13.19
N PHE A 221 38.53 24.81 -12.95
CA PHE A 221 37.77 25.55 -13.97
C PHE A 221 38.13 27.05 -14.06
N ASN A 222 38.85 27.58 -13.06
CA ASN A 222 39.29 28.99 -13.01
C ASN A 222 40.79 29.16 -13.32
N ALA A 223 41.43 28.12 -13.85
CA ALA A 223 42.80 28.10 -14.36
C ALA A 223 42.76 27.74 -15.85
#